data_AF-W7QN08-F1
#
_entry.id   AF-W7QN08-F1
#
_cell.length_a   1.000
_cell.length_b   1.000
_cell.length_c   1.000
_cell.angle_alpha   90.00
_cell.angle_beta   90.00
_cell.angle_gamma   90.00
#
_symmetry.space_group_name_H-M   'P 1'
#
loop_
_entity.id
_entity.type
_entity.pdbx_description
1 polymer ?
#
loop_
_entity_poly.entity_id
_entity_poly.type
_entity_poly.pdbx_seq_one_letter_code
_entity_poly.pdbx_strand_id
1 'polypeptide(L)'
;MQHFQTKLNADWCYKNRSERKGRVFNGEELRKRYLIEAPQRIYADGNDFFGCAAAAWLANKPKETIVYWLYQAHIAKQAHFYWVLNPGKVHSFSLQDLDIALPGKKMLNWSDVHDWQDALNLAIIFNDQAALANLMQYEARDFIHPKAEGTKLPFMHAYCDLLKGFFNPQANLKNLVQAVADTSQPDKIPVIKRSLVYNVMLPFADLMLAIVANNKERFSLTMQKAIKSHVTHFNDSVHDGLEIGWLSMPLSAVAAIAYRQCGFKPEPNPYFPDWLVYGDFDVNVPKPDIDIRPLSEQWKDKI
;
A
#
# COMPACT_ATOMS: atom_id res chain seq x y z
N MET A 1 4.58 -6.78 22.45
CA MET A 1 4.39 -6.26 21.08
C MET A 1 5.30 -7.05 20.14
N GLN A 2 4.91 -8.28 19.79
CA GLN A 2 5.81 -9.28 19.18
C GLN A 2 5.08 -10.23 18.20
N HIS A 3 3.78 -10.01 17.92
CA HIS A 3 2.92 -11.05 17.36
C HIS A 3 3.34 -11.61 15.99
N PHE A 4 3.98 -10.81 15.13
CA PHE A 4 4.48 -11.28 13.83
C PHE A 4 5.94 -11.76 13.89
N GLN A 5 6.76 -11.20 14.78
CA GLN A 5 8.18 -11.54 14.91
C GLN A 5 8.40 -12.95 15.49
N THR A 6 7.42 -13.52 16.20
CA THR A 6 7.55 -14.86 16.80
C THR A 6 7.19 -16.00 15.83
N LYS A 7 6.42 -15.75 14.77
CA LYS A 7 5.97 -16.80 13.83
C LYS A 7 6.91 -16.96 12.62
N LEU A 8 7.55 -15.87 12.18
CA LEU A 8 8.38 -15.84 10.98
C LEU A 8 9.76 -15.27 11.30
N ASN A 9 10.81 -15.94 10.82
CA ASN A 9 12.17 -15.42 10.91
C ASN A 9 12.30 -14.18 10.02
N ALA A 10 12.36 -13.00 10.64
CA ALA A 10 12.37 -11.71 9.96
C ALA A 10 13.54 -11.54 8.97
N ASP A 11 14.73 -12.01 9.34
CA ASP A 11 15.90 -11.96 8.46
C ASP A 11 15.73 -12.87 7.26
N TRP A 12 15.15 -14.06 7.46
CA TRP A 12 14.82 -14.96 6.35
C TRP A 12 13.78 -14.35 5.41
N CYS A 13 12.73 -13.72 5.95
CA CYS A 13 11.73 -13.02 5.14
C CYS A 13 12.37 -11.91 4.30
N TYR A 14 13.21 -11.08 4.91
CA TYR A 14 13.91 -10.01 4.19
C TYR A 14 14.82 -10.57 3.09
N LYS A 15 15.66 -11.56 3.42
CA LYS A 15 16.55 -12.23 2.47
C LYS A 15 15.77 -12.80 1.28
N ASN A 16 14.71 -13.58 1.54
CA ASN A 16 13.94 -14.22 0.49
C ASN A 16 13.27 -13.20 -0.46
N ARG A 17 12.68 -12.13 0.08
CA ARG A 17 12.01 -11.08 -0.71
C ARG A 17 13.01 -10.27 -1.53
N SER A 18 14.11 -9.83 -0.89
CA SER A 18 15.15 -9.04 -1.55
C SER A 18 15.89 -9.84 -2.64
N GLU A 19 16.19 -11.12 -2.42
CA GLU A 19 16.77 -12.02 -3.45
C GLU A 19 15.85 -12.20 -4.65
N ARG A 20 14.55 -12.43 -4.41
CA ARG A 20 13.55 -12.55 -5.48
C ARG A 20 13.51 -11.26 -6.31
N LYS A 21 13.51 -10.09 -5.67
CA LYS A 21 13.54 -8.81 -6.38
C LYS A 21 14.86 -8.54 -7.09
N GLY A 22 15.99 -8.84 -6.46
CA GLY A 22 17.32 -8.71 -7.05
C GLY A 22 17.45 -9.49 -8.35
N ARG A 23 16.92 -10.72 -8.41
CA ARG A 23 16.89 -11.52 -9.65
C ARG A 23 16.14 -10.86 -10.80
N VAL A 24 15.05 -10.17 -10.51
CA VAL A 24 14.23 -9.48 -11.53
C VAL A 24 14.98 -8.28 -12.11
N PHE A 25 15.60 -7.46 -11.25
CA PHE A 25 16.19 -6.18 -11.67
C PHE A 25 17.70 -6.23 -11.93
N ASN A 26 18.39 -7.34 -11.66
CA ASN A 26 19.82 -7.49 -11.98
C ASN A 26 20.06 -8.38 -13.23
N GLY A 27 19.06 -9.09 -13.72
CA GLY A 27 19.19 -9.87 -14.97
C GLY A 27 19.09 -8.98 -16.20
N GLU A 28 20.17 -8.87 -16.98
CA GLU A 28 20.22 -8.03 -18.20
C GLU A 28 19.08 -8.35 -19.19
N GLU A 29 18.81 -9.63 -19.41
CA GLU A 29 17.70 -10.10 -20.27
C GLU A 29 16.32 -9.81 -19.70
N LEU A 30 16.19 -9.70 -18.38
CA LEU A 30 14.95 -9.28 -17.73
C LEU A 30 14.78 -7.76 -17.83
N ARG A 31 15.87 -6.98 -17.70
CA ARG A 31 15.86 -5.52 -17.91
C ARG A 31 15.41 -5.18 -19.34
N LYS A 32 15.96 -5.85 -20.35
CA LYS A 32 15.57 -5.64 -21.76
C LYS A 32 14.09 -5.93 -22.02
N ARG A 33 13.57 -7.03 -21.46
CA ARG A 33 12.15 -7.40 -21.59
C ARG A 33 11.23 -6.56 -20.73
N TYR A 34 11.73 -5.96 -19.64
CA TYR A 34 10.94 -5.14 -18.73
C TYR A 34 10.23 -4.03 -19.47
N LEU A 35 10.88 -3.33 -20.41
CA LEU A 35 10.26 -2.26 -21.18
C LEU A 35 9.03 -2.70 -21.98
N ILE A 36 8.99 -3.95 -22.42
CA ILE A 36 7.87 -4.51 -23.20
C ILE A 36 6.78 -5.02 -22.25
N GLU A 37 7.19 -5.66 -21.15
CA GLU A 37 6.30 -6.31 -20.19
C GLU A 37 5.73 -5.36 -19.13
N ALA A 38 6.38 -4.20 -18.92
CA ALA A 38 6.11 -3.25 -17.83
C ALA A 38 4.62 -2.97 -17.64
N PRO A 39 3.81 -2.72 -18.69
CA PRO A 39 2.38 -2.44 -18.52
C PRO A 39 1.64 -3.56 -17.77
N GLN A 40 2.02 -4.82 -17.92
CA GLN A 40 1.32 -5.95 -17.28
C GLN A 40 1.90 -6.35 -15.91
N ARG A 41 3.06 -5.83 -15.54
CA ARG A 41 3.82 -6.29 -14.37
C ARG A 41 4.10 -5.22 -13.33
N ILE A 42 4.12 -3.95 -13.73
CA ILE A 42 4.69 -2.89 -12.89
C ILE A 42 4.00 -2.77 -11.53
N TYR A 43 2.68 -2.94 -11.48
CA TYR A 43 1.96 -2.93 -10.23
C TYR A 43 2.32 -4.13 -9.33
N ALA A 44 2.37 -5.33 -9.92
CA ALA A 44 2.83 -6.52 -9.21
C ALA A 44 4.28 -6.35 -8.72
N ASP A 45 5.11 -5.66 -9.50
CA ASP A 45 6.45 -5.32 -9.06
C ASP A 45 6.43 -4.34 -7.87
N GLY A 46 5.53 -3.35 -7.89
CA GLY A 46 5.21 -2.49 -6.77
C GLY A 46 4.83 -3.27 -5.50
N ASN A 47 4.06 -4.34 -5.64
CA ASN A 47 3.71 -5.22 -4.52
C ASN A 47 4.94 -5.90 -3.91
N ASP A 48 5.84 -6.51 -4.70
CA ASP A 48 7.03 -7.10 -4.05
C ASP A 48 8.04 -6.05 -3.55
N PHE A 49 8.07 -4.81 -4.08
CA PHE A 49 8.86 -3.73 -3.47
C PHE A 49 8.33 -3.36 -2.09
N PHE A 50 7.00 -3.22 -1.98
CA PHE A 50 6.38 -3.04 -0.68
C PHE A 50 6.67 -4.23 0.24
N GLY A 51 6.65 -5.45 -0.29
CA GLY A 51 7.03 -6.64 0.47
C GLY A 51 8.47 -6.60 0.99
N CYS A 52 9.42 -6.07 0.22
CA CYS A 52 10.78 -5.80 0.69
C CYS A 52 10.81 -4.75 1.80
N ALA A 53 10.06 -3.66 1.68
CA ALA A 53 9.98 -2.61 2.70
C ALA A 53 9.40 -3.14 4.03
N ALA A 54 8.30 -3.90 3.96
CA ALA A 54 7.67 -4.51 5.12
C ALA A 54 8.57 -5.57 5.78
N ALA A 55 9.27 -6.39 4.98
CA ALA A 55 10.23 -7.36 5.52
C ALA A 55 11.45 -6.67 6.16
N ALA A 56 11.92 -5.57 5.57
CA ALA A 56 12.98 -4.75 6.13
C ALA A 56 12.57 -4.11 7.46
N TRP A 57 11.32 -3.62 7.54
CA TRP A 57 10.71 -3.13 8.78
C TRP A 57 10.66 -4.23 9.84
N LEU A 58 10.11 -5.41 9.50
CA LEU A 58 10.02 -6.55 10.41
C LEU A 58 11.40 -6.99 10.95
N ALA A 59 12.42 -6.91 10.09
CA ALA A 59 13.81 -7.28 10.39
C ALA A 59 14.64 -6.13 10.99
N ASN A 60 14.01 -5.02 11.38
CA ASN A 60 14.66 -3.83 11.96
C ASN A 60 15.88 -3.35 11.13
N LYS A 61 15.77 -3.36 9.79
CA LYS A 61 16.81 -2.82 8.91
C LYS A 61 16.86 -1.28 9.02
N PRO A 62 17.97 -0.66 8.58
CA PRO A 62 18.09 0.80 8.58
C PRO A 62 16.91 1.50 7.89
N LYS A 63 16.57 2.70 8.38
CA LYS A 63 15.46 3.52 7.90
C LYS A 63 15.54 3.71 6.38
N GLU A 64 16.73 3.98 5.88
CA GLU A 64 17.05 4.24 4.48
C GLU A 64 16.69 3.04 3.59
N THR A 65 16.94 1.81 4.06
CA THR A 65 16.58 0.58 3.35
C THR A 65 15.06 0.44 3.21
N ILE A 66 14.32 0.74 4.29
CA ILE A 66 12.86 0.66 4.29
C ILE A 66 12.28 1.72 3.34
N VAL A 67 12.77 2.96 3.45
CA VAL A 67 12.35 4.10 2.61
C VAL A 67 12.64 3.83 1.13
N TYR A 68 13.82 3.32 0.80
CA TYR A 68 14.17 2.98 -0.59
C TYR A 68 13.13 2.05 -1.21
N TRP A 69 12.86 0.90 -0.57
CA TRP A 69 11.92 -0.07 -1.12
C TRP A 69 10.48 0.44 -1.14
N LEU A 70 10.07 1.19 -0.12
CA LEU A 70 8.74 1.80 -0.06
C LEU A 70 8.55 2.84 -1.17
N TYR A 71 9.59 3.61 -1.48
CA TYR A 71 9.57 4.59 -2.55
C TYR A 71 9.59 3.95 -3.95
N GLN A 72 10.32 2.85 -4.14
CA GLN A 72 10.21 2.04 -5.37
C GLN A 72 8.79 1.47 -5.55
N ALA A 73 8.12 1.06 -4.46
CA ALA A 73 6.72 0.65 -4.50
C ALA A 73 5.80 1.82 -4.92
N HIS A 74 6.04 3.02 -4.36
CA HIS A 74 5.32 4.24 -4.76
C HIS A 74 5.47 4.50 -6.25
N ILE A 75 6.70 4.62 -6.77
CA ILE A 75 6.95 4.89 -8.19
C ILE A 75 6.24 3.87 -9.08
N ALA A 76 6.38 2.57 -8.80
CA ALA A 76 5.79 1.52 -9.60
C ALA A 76 4.25 1.57 -9.61
N LYS A 77 3.62 1.76 -8.44
CA LYS A 77 2.16 1.85 -8.33
C LYS A 77 1.62 3.15 -8.95
N GLN A 78 2.33 4.27 -8.83
CA GLN A 78 1.93 5.50 -9.51
C GLN A 78 2.05 5.38 -11.03
N ALA A 79 3.16 4.82 -11.53
CA ALA A 79 3.35 4.60 -12.97
C ALA A 79 2.21 3.76 -13.58
N HIS A 80 1.78 2.70 -12.87
CA HIS A 80 0.61 1.92 -13.25
C HIS A 80 -0.64 2.79 -13.42
N PHE A 81 -0.98 3.58 -12.40
CA PHE A 81 -2.19 4.41 -12.43
C PHE A 81 -2.09 5.60 -13.39
N TYR A 82 -0.90 6.16 -13.62
CA TYR A 82 -0.69 7.11 -14.70
C TYR A 82 -1.01 6.48 -16.05
N TRP A 83 -0.57 5.24 -16.31
CA TRP A 83 -0.86 4.57 -17.58
C TRP A 83 -2.33 4.20 -17.76
N VAL A 84 -2.97 3.62 -16.74
CA VAL A 84 -4.35 3.13 -16.89
C VAL A 84 -5.37 4.27 -16.96
N LEU A 85 -5.07 5.43 -16.35
CA LEU A 85 -5.93 6.60 -16.35
C LEU A 85 -5.67 7.54 -17.54
N ASN A 86 -4.53 7.41 -18.21
CA ASN A 86 -4.13 8.29 -19.32
C ASN A 86 -3.81 7.48 -20.60
N PRO A 87 -4.78 6.74 -21.17
CA PRO A 87 -4.54 5.94 -22.36
C PRO A 87 -4.03 6.81 -23.53
N GLY A 88 -2.99 6.34 -24.21
CA GLY A 88 -2.35 7.03 -25.34
C GLY A 88 -1.36 8.14 -24.97
N LYS A 89 -1.33 8.61 -23.72
CA LYS A 89 -0.32 9.59 -23.27
C LYS A 89 0.94 8.87 -22.83
N VAL A 90 2.09 9.30 -23.34
CA VAL A 90 3.38 8.78 -22.89
C VAL A 90 3.66 9.30 -21.49
N HIS A 91 4.00 8.39 -20.58
CA HIS A 91 4.46 8.72 -19.24
C HIS A 91 5.83 8.09 -19.02
N SER A 92 6.70 8.86 -18.37
CA SER A 92 8.08 8.48 -18.10
C SER A 92 8.35 8.43 -16.60
N PHE A 93 9.05 7.41 -16.15
CA PHE A 93 9.51 7.27 -14.77
C PHE A 93 10.78 6.41 -14.73
N SER A 94 11.51 6.54 -13.65
CA SER A 94 12.72 5.75 -13.38
C SER A 94 12.43 4.78 -12.25
N LEU A 95 12.58 3.49 -12.53
CA LEU A 95 12.41 2.43 -11.54
C LEU A 95 13.77 1.75 -11.32
N GLN A 96 14.36 1.97 -10.14
CA GLN A 96 15.79 1.75 -9.89
C GLN A 96 16.63 2.45 -10.97
N ASP A 97 17.46 1.70 -11.70
CA ASP A 97 18.33 2.21 -12.77
C ASP A 97 17.68 2.09 -14.18
N LEU A 98 16.37 1.84 -14.25
CA LEU A 98 15.64 1.67 -15.51
C LEU A 98 14.75 2.88 -15.79
N ASP A 99 15.09 3.62 -16.83
CA ASP A 99 14.21 4.64 -17.39
C ASP A 99 13.18 4.00 -18.32
N ILE A 100 11.92 4.24 -18.04
CA ILE A 100 10.79 3.65 -18.76
C ILE A 100 9.94 4.78 -19.29
N ALA A 101 9.70 4.78 -20.59
CA ALA A 101 8.82 5.72 -21.27
C ALA A 101 7.87 4.95 -22.19
N LEU A 102 6.62 4.79 -21.77
CA LEU A 102 5.61 4.05 -22.53
C LEU A 102 4.28 4.82 -22.61
N PRO A 103 3.51 4.66 -23.70
CA PRO A 103 2.16 5.17 -23.76
C PRO A 103 1.26 4.43 -22.77
N GLY A 104 0.41 5.18 -22.07
CA GLY A 104 -0.62 4.64 -21.21
C GLY A 104 -1.58 3.73 -21.97
N LYS A 105 -2.10 2.73 -21.28
CA LYS A 105 -3.07 1.77 -21.82
C LYS A 105 -4.07 1.44 -20.74
N LYS A 106 -5.36 1.45 -21.08
CA LYS A 106 -6.40 0.97 -20.16
C LYS A 106 -6.19 -0.52 -19.89
N MET A 107 -6.08 -0.87 -18.62
CA MET A 107 -5.88 -2.23 -18.14
C MET A 107 -6.80 -2.47 -16.96
N LEU A 108 -7.33 -3.70 -16.82
CA LEU A 108 -8.19 -4.09 -15.71
C LEU A 108 -7.43 -4.87 -14.64
N ASN A 109 -6.31 -5.52 -15.02
CA ASN A 109 -5.44 -6.17 -14.05
C ASN A 109 -4.84 -5.11 -13.13
N TRP A 110 -4.80 -5.41 -11.83
CA TRP A 110 -4.18 -4.54 -10.83
C TRP A 110 -4.75 -3.12 -10.77
N SER A 111 -6.01 -2.95 -11.14
CA SER A 111 -6.65 -1.64 -11.30
C SER A 111 -7.97 -1.55 -10.55
N ASP A 112 -8.25 -2.50 -9.65
CA ASP A 112 -9.45 -2.43 -8.84
C ASP A 112 -9.32 -1.40 -7.70
N VAL A 113 -10.38 -1.22 -6.92
CA VAL A 113 -10.42 -0.22 -5.85
C VAL A 113 -9.38 -0.51 -4.76
N HIS A 114 -9.05 -1.76 -4.49
CA HIS A 114 -8.02 -2.11 -3.52
C HIS A 114 -6.64 -1.69 -4.05
N ASP A 115 -6.35 -2.00 -5.31
CA ASP A 115 -5.07 -1.60 -5.93
C ASP A 115 -4.92 -0.08 -6.02
N TRP A 116 -6.02 0.62 -6.33
CA TRP A 116 -6.07 2.08 -6.33
C TRP A 116 -5.86 2.65 -4.93
N GLN A 117 -6.47 2.06 -3.90
CA GLN A 117 -6.28 2.53 -2.52
C GLN A 117 -4.83 2.38 -2.06
N ASP A 118 -4.14 1.31 -2.44
CA ASP A 118 -2.72 1.15 -2.15
C ASP A 118 -1.87 2.27 -2.77
N ALA A 119 -2.12 2.59 -4.05
CA ALA A 119 -1.45 3.71 -4.71
C ALA A 119 -1.79 5.05 -4.03
N LEU A 120 -3.05 5.25 -3.61
CA LEU A 120 -3.50 6.41 -2.85
C LEU A 120 -2.76 6.53 -1.51
N ASN A 121 -2.66 5.43 -0.76
CA ASN A 121 -1.99 5.42 0.53
C ASN A 121 -0.51 5.82 0.41
N LEU A 122 0.20 5.30 -0.60
CA LEU A 122 1.60 5.68 -0.86
C LEU A 122 1.71 7.16 -1.26
N ALA A 123 0.82 7.66 -2.10
CA ALA A 123 0.80 9.08 -2.45
C ALA A 123 0.57 9.98 -1.23
N ILE A 124 -0.29 9.56 -0.28
CA ILE A 124 -0.51 10.27 0.99
C ILE A 124 0.76 10.25 1.85
N ILE A 125 1.39 9.08 2.04
CA ILE A 125 2.61 8.89 2.83
C ILE A 125 3.72 9.79 2.31
N PHE A 126 3.99 9.76 1.00
CA PHE A 126 5.03 10.55 0.36
C PHE A 126 4.64 12.00 0.07
N ASN A 127 3.43 12.42 0.44
CA ASN A 127 2.89 13.76 0.14
C ASN A 127 2.95 14.14 -1.35
N ASP A 128 2.79 13.17 -2.24
CA ASP A 128 2.90 13.36 -3.68
C ASP A 128 1.57 13.90 -4.24
N GLN A 129 1.49 15.23 -4.36
CA GLN A 129 0.29 15.92 -4.83
C GLN A 129 -0.03 15.62 -6.31
N ALA A 130 0.99 15.36 -7.13
CA ALA A 130 0.78 15.03 -8.54
C ALA A 130 0.16 13.64 -8.68
N ALA A 131 0.69 12.65 -7.94
CA ALA A 131 0.10 11.32 -7.85
C ALA A 131 -1.34 11.37 -7.32
N LEU A 132 -1.59 12.11 -6.24
CA LEU A 132 -2.95 12.31 -5.72
C LEU A 132 -3.89 12.88 -6.78
N ALA A 133 -3.50 13.95 -7.47
CA ALA A 133 -4.30 14.55 -8.53
C ALA A 133 -4.60 13.58 -9.68
N ASN A 134 -3.62 12.76 -10.07
CA ASN A 134 -3.85 11.70 -11.07
C ASN A 134 -4.86 10.67 -10.57
N LEU A 135 -4.67 10.15 -9.35
CA LEU A 135 -5.53 9.13 -8.75
C LEU A 135 -6.97 9.60 -8.52
N MET A 136 -7.21 10.90 -8.34
CA MET A 136 -8.57 11.45 -8.22
C MET A 136 -9.39 11.36 -9.53
N GLN A 137 -8.75 11.11 -10.67
CA GLN A 137 -9.45 10.84 -11.94
C GLN A 137 -10.03 9.42 -12.01
N TYR A 138 -9.62 8.53 -11.11
CA TYR A 138 -10.07 7.13 -11.10
C TYR A 138 -11.57 7.01 -10.86
N GLU A 139 -12.26 6.25 -11.71
CA GLU A 139 -13.67 5.91 -11.57
C GLU A 139 -13.81 4.40 -11.42
N ALA A 140 -14.16 3.92 -10.22
CA ALA A 140 -14.18 2.47 -9.92
C ALA A 140 -15.03 1.65 -10.91
N ARG A 141 -16.10 2.27 -11.42
CA ARG A 141 -17.04 1.67 -12.37
C ARG A 141 -16.38 1.34 -13.72
N ASP A 142 -15.29 2.02 -14.07
CA ASP A 142 -14.55 1.80 -15.32
C ASP A 142 -13.55 0.64 -15.25
N PHE A 143 -13.30 0.11 -14.05
CA PHE A 143 -12.27 -0.89 -13.75
C PHE A 143 -12.82 -2.18 -13.15
N ILE A 144 -14.06 -2.53 -13.49
CA ILE A 144 -14.70 -3.79 -13.10
C ILE A 144 -14.10 -4.93 -13.93
N HIS A 145 -13.30 -5.80 -13.30
CA HIS A 145 -12.73 -6.95 -14.00
C HIS A 145 -13.79 -8.07 -14.13
N PRO A 146 -14.11 -8.55 -15.35
CA PRO A 146 -15.26 -9.43 -15.58
C PRO A 146 -15.17 -10.76 -14.82
N LYS A 147 -13.95 -11.25 -14.57
CA LYS A 147 -13.66 -12.50 -13.85
C LYS A 147 -13.41 -12.33 -12.34
N ALA A 148 -13.43 -11.11 -11.81
CA ALA A 148 -13.15 -10.85 -10.39
C ALA A 148 -14.43 -10.42 -9.69
N GLU A 149 -15.12 -11.36 -9.04
CA GLU A 149 -16.40 -11.12 -8.35
C GLU A 149 -16.33 -9.98 -7.32
N GLY A 150 -15.17 -9.79 -6.69
CA GLY A 150 -14.94 -8.72 -5.72
C GLY A 150 -14.99 -7.29 -6.30
N THR A 151 -14.76 -7.11 -7.60
CA THR A 151 -14.75 -5.79 -8.25
C THR A 151 -16.15 -5.25 -8.55
N LYS A 152 -17.18 -6.11 -8.51
CA LYS A 152 -18.58 -5.74 -8.79
C LYS A 152 -19.34 -5.28 -7.54
N LEU A 153 -18.70 -5.31 -6.37
CA LEU A 153 -19.36 -5.07 -5.10
C LEU A 153 -19.71 -3.57 -4.97
N PRO A 154 -21.00 -3.20 -4.79
CA PRO A 154 -21.41 -1.80 -4.68
C PRO A 154 -20.67 -1.02 -3.58
N PHE A 155 -20.29 -1.72 -2.50
CA PHE A 155 -19.46 -1.16 -1.44
C PHE A 155 -18.13 -0.61 -1.95
N MET A 156 -17.43 -1.29 -2.86
CA MET A 156 -16.13 -0.81 -3.36
C MET A 156 -16.29 0.52 -4.11
N HIS A 157 -17.38 0.69 -4.87
CA HIS A 157 -17.67 1.94 -5.56
C HIS A 157 -18.00 3.06 -4.57
N ALA A 158 -18.91 2.83 -3.62
CA ALA A 158 -19.27 3.81 -2.61
C ALA A 158 -18.07 4.22 -1.74
N TYR A 159 -17.23 3.25 -1.39
CA TYR A 159 -16.01 3.47 -0.63
C TYR A 159 -14.99 4.32 -1.42
N CYS A 160 -14.76 4.00 -2.69
CA CYS A 160 -13.93 4.82 -3.58
C CYS A 160 -14.46 6.26 -3.68
N ASP A 161 -15.77 6.42 -3.88
CA ASP A 161 -16.42 7.74 -3.98
C ASP A 161 -16.24 8.54 -2.66
N LEU A 162 -16.36 7.89 -1.50
CA LEU A 162 -16.10 8.51 -0.19
C LEU A 162 -14.64 8.93 -0.04
N LEU A 163 -13.68 8.06 -0.38
CA LEU A 163 -12.25 8.39 -0.25
C LEU A 163 -11.87 9.57 -1.12
N LYS A 164 -12.34 9.62 -2.38
CA LYS A 164 -12.17 10.80 -3.26
C LYS A 164 -12.84 12.04 -2.64
N GLY A 165 -13.99 11.86 -2.00
CA GLY A 165 -14.71 12.93 -1.31
C GLY A 165 -13.88 13.66 -0.25
N PHE A 166 -12.99 12.97 0.47
CA PHE A 166 -12.12 13.61 1.46
C PHE A 166 -11.11 14.60 0.87
N PHE A 167 -10.81 14.49 -0.42
CA PHE A 167 -9.89 15.38 -1.14
C PHE A 167 -10.62 16.40 -2.02
N ASN A 168 -11.97 16.41 -1.99
CA ASN A 168 -12.78 17.34 -2.77
C ASN A 168 -13.60 18.25 -1.81
N PRO A 169 -13.24 19.55 -1.68
CA PRO A 169 -13.95 20.49 -0.83
C PRO A 169 -15.45 20.67 -1.15
N GLN A 170 -15.87 20.31 -2.38
CA GLN A 170 -17.26 20.40 -2.82
C GLN A 170 -18.05 19.10 -2.61
N ALA A 171 -17.41 18.05 -2.08
CA ALA A 171 -18.07 16.77 -1.89
C ALA A 171 -19.11 16.83 -0.76
N ASN A 172 -20.29 16.27 -1.03
CA ASN A 172 -21.29 16.03 0.01
C ASN A 172 -20.92 14.77 0.80
N LEU A 173 -20.02 14.92 1.78
CA LEU A 173 -19.55 13.81 2.60
C LEU A 173 -20.67 13.08 3.34
N LYS A 174 -21.75 13.77 3.72
CA LYS A 174 -22.92 13.13 4.37
C LYS A 174 -23.53 12.06 3.45
N ASN A 175 -23.77 12.40 2.19
CA ASN A 175 -24.33 11.47 1.21
C ASN A 175 -23.35 10.32 0.89
N LEU A 176 -22.06 10.61 0.80
CA LEU A 176 -21.04 9.59 0.55
C LEU A 176 -20.90 8.60 1.72
N VAL A 177 -20.92 9.09 2.95
CA VAL A 177 -20.94 8.24 4.16
C VAL A 177 -22.20 7.38 4.20
N GLN A 178 -23.37 7.96 3.88
CA GLN A 178 -24.62 7.19 3.82
C GLN A 178 -24.54 6.07 2.77
N ALA A 179 -24.00 6.34 1.58
CA ALA A 179 -23.83 5.34 0.54
C ALA A 179 -22.90 4.19 0.99
N VAL A 180 -21.81 4.50 1.70
CA VAL A 180 -20.94 3.47 2.29
C VAL A 180 -21.69 2.67 3.34
N ALA A 181 -22.42 3.32 4.26
CA ALA A 181 -23.19 2.65 5.30
C ALA A 181 -24.29 1.72 4.72
N ASP A 182 -24.99 2.16 3.67
CA ASP A 182 -26.05 1.39 3.03
C ASP A 182 -25.51 0.17 2.28
N THR A 183 -24.31 0.28 1.71
CA THR A 183 -23.67 -0.79 0.93
C THR A 183 -22.81 -1.73 1.78
N SER A 184 -22.40 -1.30 2.98
CA SER A 184 -21.64 -2.11 3.94
C SER A 184 -22.52 -2.96 4.87
N GLN A 185 -23.80 -3.12 4.59
CA GLN A 185 -24.69 -3.93 5.42
C GLN A 185 -24.29 -5.42 5.36
N PRO A 186 -24.42 -6.20 6.47
CA PRO A 186 -23.96 -7.58 6.53
C PRO A 186 -24.50 -8.52 5.44
N ASP A 187 -25.73 -8.32 5.00
CA ASP A 187 -26.39 -9.06 3.93
C ASP A 187 -25.87 -8.71 2.53
N LYS A 188 -25.26 -7.53 2.36
CA LYS A 188 -24.72 -7.04 1.08
C LYS A 188 -23.24 -7.33 0.87
N ILE A 189 -22.50 -7.68 1.94
CA ILE A 189 -21.07 -8.00 1.86
C ILE A 189 -20.86 -9.52 1.85
N PRO A 190 -20.30 -10.09 0.76
CA PRO A 190 -19.95 -11.50 0.67
C PRO A 190 -19.03 -11.92 1.82
N VAL A 191 -19.27 -13.13 2.37
CA VAL A 191 -18.53 -13.65 3.53
C VAL A 191 -17.01 -13.53 3.37
N ILE A 192 -16.48 -13.90 2.20
CA ILE A 192 -15.05 -13.84 1.89
C ILE A 192 -14.44 -12.43 1.92
N LYS A 193 -15.26 -11.38 1.81
CA LYS A 193 -14.81 -9.97 1.86
C LYS A 193 -15.08 -9.29 3.19
N ARG A 194 -15.94 -9.84 4.06
CA ARG A 194 -16.35 -9.21 5.32
C ARG A 194 -15.17 -8.83 6.20
N SER A 195 -14.17 -9.70 6.33
CA SER A 195 -13.00 -9.42 7.16
C SER A 195 -12.24 -8.18 6.66
N LEU A 196 -11.96 -8.09 5.36
CA LEU A 196 -11.29 -6.92 4.76
C LEU A 196 -12.13 -5.64 4.93
N VAL A 197 -13.42 -5.72 4.63
CA VAL A 197 -14.34 -4.58 4.67
C VAL A 197 -14.44 -4.01 6.10
N TYR A 198 -14.74 -4.86 7.08
CA TYR A 198 -15.02 -4.42 8.44
C TYR A 198 -13.77 -4.17 9.28
N ASN A 199 -12.65 -4.82 8.99
CA ASN A 199 -11.44 -4.70 9.80
C ASN A 199 -10.35 -3.82 9.20
N VAL A 200 -10.43 -3.46 7.91
CA VAL A 200 -9.42 -2.64 7.23
C VAL A 200 -10.04 -1.42 6.57
N MET A 201 -11.03 -1.60 5.71
CA MET A 201 -11.57 -0.50 4.88
C MET A 201 -12.43 0.47 5.70
N LEU A 202 -13.45 0.01 6.43
CA LEU A 202 -14.27 0.89 7.26
C LEU A 202 -13.47 1.61 8.36
N PRO A 203 -12.56 0.96 9.11
CA PRO A 203 -11.71 1.66 10.07
C PRO A 203 -10.86 2.76 9.45
N PHE A 204 -10.36 2.59 8.22
CA PHE A 204 -9.66 3.64 7.49
C PHE A 204 -10.58 4.84 7.19
N ALA A 205 -11.79 4.59 6.68
CA ALA A 205 -12.76 5.66 6.43
C ALA A 205 -13.16 6.40 7.72
N ASP A 206 -13.34 5.69 8.84
CA ASP A 206 -13.65 6.28 10.14
C ASP A 206 -12.51 7.17 10.67
N LEU A 207 -11.26 6.80 10.42
CA LEU A 207 -10.09 7.63 10.74
C LEU A 207 -10.08 8.91 9.91
N MET A 208 -10.30 8.80 8.59
CA MET A 208 -10.41 9.97 7.71
C MET A 208 -11.54 10.91 8.14
N LEU A 209 -12.69 10.38 8.55
CA LEU A 209 -13.79 11.19 9.10
C LEU A 209 -13.40 11.92 10.40
N ALA A 210 -12.59 11.31 11.26
CA ALA A 210 -12.10 11.97 12.47
C ALA A 210 -11.14 13.14 12.15
N ILE A 211 -10.33 12.99 11.10
CA ILE A 211 -9.42 14.04 10.59
C ILE A 211 -10.24 15.20 10.01
N VAL A 212 -11.22 14.92 9.15
CA VAL A 212 -12.11 15.96 8.58
C VAL A 212 -12.89 16.69 9.67
N ALA A 213 -13.34 15.98 10.71
CA ALA A 213 -13.99 16.59 11.86
C ALA A 213 -13.03 17.36 12.79
N ASN A 214 -11.72 17.36 12.50
CA ASN A 214 -10.64 17.89 13.34
C ASN A 214 -10.80 17.48 14.82
N ASN A 215 -11.17 16.22 15.06
CA ASN A 215 -11.46 15.71 16.40
C ASN A 215 -10.38 14.73 16.85
N LYS A 216 -9.42 15.26 17.64
CA LYS A 216 -8.28 14.50 18.15
C LYS A 216 -8.69 13.30 19.01
N GLU A 217 -9.66 13.47 19.91
CA GLU A 217 -10.12 12.40 20.80
C GLU A 217 -10.73 11.25 19.99
N ARG A 218 -11.62 11.59 19.04
CA ARG A 218 -12.19 10.61 18.11
C ARG A 218 -11.09 9.92 17.31
N PHE A 219 -10.11 10.66 16.79
CA PHE A 219 -9.00 10.07 16.04
C PHE A 219 -8.21 9.07 16.90
N SER A 220 -7.80 9.45 18.11
CA SER A 220 -7.04 8.58 19.02
C SER A 220 -7.81 7.29 19.37
N LEU A 221 -9.10 7.40 19.72
CA LEU A 221 -9.94 6.24 20.03
C LEU A 221 -10.15 5.35 18.80
N THR A 222 -10.41 5.93 17.63
CA THR A 222 -10.58 5.18 16.38
C THR A 222 -9.28 4.51 15.95
N MET A 223 -8.12 5.15 16.14
CA MET A 223 -6.81 4.58 15.79
C MET A 223 -6.52 3.33 16.61
N GLN A 224 -6.79 3.37 17.92
CA GLN A 224 -6.64 2.19 18.77
C GLN A 224 -7.57 1.04 18.34
N LYS A 225 -8.79 1.34 17.91
CA LYS A 225 -9.73 0.33 17.39
C LYS A 225 -9.24 -0.22 16.05
N ALA A 226 -8.79 0.64 15.13
CA ALA A 226 -8.29 0.26 13.82
C ALA A 226 -7.05 -0.64 13.92
N ILE A 227 -6.13 -0.36 14.85
CA ILE A 227 -4.99 -1.24 15.14
C ILE A 227 -5.46 -2.62 15.60
N LYS A 228 -6.44 -2.70 16.52
CA LYS A 228 -7.00 -3.99 16.96
C LYS A 228 -7.68 -4.74 15.81
N SER A 229 -8.47 -4.05 15.00
CA SER A 229 -9.11 -4.64 13.81
C SER A 229 -8.07 -5.14 12.79
N HIS A 230 -6.99 -4.39 12.56
CA HIS A 230 -5.90 -4.80 11.70
C HIS A 230 -5.24 -6.11 12.21
N VAL A 231 -5.01 -6.23 13.53
CA VAL A 231 -4.56 -7.48 14.15
C VAL A 231 -5.55 -8.62 13.85
N THR A 232 -6.85 -8.38 14.05
CA THR A 232 -7.89 -9.40 13.81
C THR A 232 -7.89 -9.91 12.37
N HIS A 233 -7.68 -9.03 11.40
CA HIS A 233 -7.65 -9.41 9.99
C HIS A 233 -6.37 -10.20 9.63
N PHE A 234 -5.20 -9.72 10.04
CA PHE A 234 -3.91 -10.27 9.60
C PHE A 234 -3.34 -11.37 10.49
N ASN A 235 -3.99 -11.72 11.61
CA ASN A 235 -3.56 -12.80 12.50
C ASN A 235 -4.35 -14.11 12.28
N ASP A 236 -5.17 -14.22 11.24
CA ASP A 236 -5.77 -15.50 10.86
C ASP A 236 -4.81 -16.34 10.00
N SER A 237 -5.10 -17.64 9.86
CA SER A 237 -4.23 -18.56 9.11
C SER A 237 -4.23 -18.33 7.59
N VAL A 238 -5.14 -17.50 7.07
CA VAL A 238 -5.28 -17.20 5.64
C VAL A 238 -4.39 -16.02 5.26
N HIS A 239 -4.24 -15.06 6.17
CA HIS A 239 -3.48 -13.83 5.97
C HIS A 239 -2.11 -13.86 6.68
N ASP A 240 -1.75 -14.99 7.30
CA ASP A 240 -0.45 -15.18 7.93
C ASP A 240 0.68 -15.01 6.91
N GLY A 241 1.67 -14.22 7.28
CA GLY A 241 2.82 -13.90 6.42
C GLY A 241 2.57 -12.90 5.29
N LEU A 242 1.39 -12.25 5.23
CA LEU A 242 1.17 -11.12 4.32
C LEU A 242 1.86 -9.86 4.83
N GLU A 243 2.57 -9.19 3.93
CA GLU A 243 3.49 -8.09 4.24
C GLU A 243 2.78 -6.84 4.79
N ILE A 244 1.56 -6.60 4.32
CA ILE A 244 0.70 -5.52 4.82
C ILE A 244 0.27 -5.72 6.28
N GLY A 245 0.37 -6.95 6.80
CA GLY A 245 0.19 -7.26 8.22
C GLY A 245 1.40 -6.90 9.09
N TRP A 246 2.58 -6.68 8.50
CA TRP A 246 3.80 -6.29 9.21
C TRP A 246 4.01 -4.77 9.20
N LEU A 247 3.78 -4.14 8.05
CA LEU A 247 3.84 -2.70 7.85
C LEU A 247 2.49 -2.26 7.26
N SER A 248 1.66 -1.59 8.05
CA SER A 248 0.30 -1.23 7.62
C SER A 248 0.32 0.04 6.78
N MET A 249 0.27 -0.12 5.46
CA MET A 249 0.13 0.97 4.50
C MET A 249 -1.10 1.87 4.79
N PRO A 250 -2.32 1.35 4.99
CA PRO A 250 -3.48 2.19 5.28
C PRO A 250 -3.34 2.96 6.59
N LEU A 251 -2.84 2.34 7.68
CA LEU A 251 -2.67 3.03 8.96
C LEU A 251 -1.54 4.09 8.89
N SER A 252 -0.47 3.81 8.14
CA SER A 252 0.60 4.77 7.87
C SER A 252 0.07 6.02 7.16
N ALA A 253 -0.76 5.85 6.14
CA ALA A 253 -1.32 6.95 5.36
C ALA A 253 -2.24 7.86 6.19
N VAL A 254 -3.19 7.29 6.93
CA VAL A 254 -4.08 8.08 7.81
C VAL A 254 -3.33 8.76 8.95
N ALA A 255 -2.29 8.13 9.50
CA ALA A 255 -1.43 8.77 10.50
C ALA A 255 -0.66 9.96 9.90
N ALA A 256 -0.05 9.78 8.71
CA ALA A 256 0.70 10.83 8.04
C ALA A 256 -0.18 12.05 7.69
N ILE A 257 -1.38 11.82 7.14
CA ILE A 257 -2.28 12.93 6.81
C ILE A 257 -2.88 13.60 8.06
N ALA A 258 -3.19 12.83 9.11
CA ALA A 258 -3.66 13.39 10.39
C ALA A 258 -2.61 14.28 11.05
N TYR A 259 -1.35 13.86 11.02
CA TYR A 259 -0.24 14.67 11.51
C TYR A 259 -0.07 15.94 10.67
N ARG A 260 -0.03 15.81 9.34
CA ARG A 260 0.17 16.93 8.42
C ARG A 260 -0.95 17.98 8.47
N GLN A 261 -2.20 17.56 8.57
CA GLN A 261 -3.36 18.46 8.51
C GLN A 261 -3.79 18.99 9.88
N CYS A 262 -3.69 18.16 10.92
CA CYS A 262 -4.27 18.47 12.24
C CYS A 262 -3.24 18.44 13.37
N GLY A 263 -1.99 18.04 13.12
CA GLY A 263 -0.98 17.83 14.16
C GLY A 263 -1.26 16.63 15.06
N PHE A 264 -2.15 15.71 14.64
CA PHE A 264 -2.49 14.54 15.45
C PHE A 264 -1.37 13.52 15.39
N LYS A 265 -0.86 13.14 16.56
CA LYS A 265 0.17 12.10 16.70
C LYS A 265 -0.49 10.81 17.18
N PRO A 266 -0.35 9.69 16.47
CA PRO A 266 -0.78 8.41 16.98
C PRO A 266 0.12 7.96 18.13
N GLU A 267 -0.39 7.08 18.99
CA GLU A 267 0.42 6.39 19.98
C GLU A 267 1.40 5.42 19.30
N PRO A 268 2.57 5.14 19.91
CA PRO A 268 3.51 4.14 19.40
C PRO A 268 2.85 2.78 19.18
N ASN A 269 3.14 2.16 18.04
CA ASN A 269 2.53 0.90 17.62
C ASN A 269 3.48 0.12 16.69
N PRO A 270 3.26 -1.20 16.49
CA PRO A 270 4.20 -2.03 15.73
C PRO A 270 3.99 -1.99 14.21
N TYR A 271 2.98 -1.26 13.71
CA TYR A 271 2.53 -1.35 12.32
C TYR A 271 3.08 -0.25 11.43
N PHE A 272 3.63 0.82 12.01
CA PHE A 272 4.29 1.88 11.27
C PHE A 272 5.19 2.69 12.20
N PRO A 273 6.34 3.18 11.72
CA PRO A 273 7.23 4.01 12.52
C PRO A 273 6.86 5.50 12.46
N ASP A 274 7.17 6.21 13.55
CA ASP A 274 6.98 7.66 13.69
C ASP A 274 7.65 8.47 12.57
N TRP A 275 8.87 8.10 12.15
CA TRP A 275 9.58 8.80 11.09
C TRP A 275 8.82 8.76 9.75
N LEU A 276 8.04 7.70 9.49
CA LEU A 276 7.23 7.58 8.29
C LEU A 276 5.99 8.50 8.37
N VAL A 277 5.41 8.63 9.56
CA VAL A 277 4.28 9.52 9.83
C VAL A 277 4.67 10.99 9.73
N TYR A 278 5.83 11.34 10.27
CA TYR A 278 6.30 12.72 10.32
C TYR A 278 7.00 13.19 9.04
N GLY A 279 7.28 12.27 8.10
CA GLY A 279 8.03 12.61 6.89
C GLY A 279 9.53 12.83 7.13
N ASP A 280 10.08 12.25 8.20
CA ASP A 280 11.50 12.38 8.57
C ASP A 280 12.36 11.33 7.84
N PHE A 281 12.43 11.45 6.51
CA PHE A 281 13.23 10.60 5.64
C PHE A 281 13.60 11.30 4.33
N ASP A 282 14.69 10.86 3.70
CA ASP A 282 15.06 11.26 2.34
C ASP A 282 14.69 10.12 1.37
N VAL A 283 14.07 10.48 0.25
CA VAL A 283 13.75 9.53 -0.82
C VAL A 283 14.92 9.31 -1.78
N ASN A 284 15.92 10.19 -1.76
CA ASN A 284 17.16 10.10 -2.55
C ASN A 284 18.23 9.27 -1.83
N VAL A 285 17.82 8.18 -1.19
CA VAL A 285 18.74 7.26 -0.51
C VAL A 285 19.39 6.31 -1.53
N PRO A 286 20.69 5.98 -1.37
CA PRO A 286 21.34 4.99 -2.21
C PRO A 286 20.60 3.66 -2.18
N LYS A 287 20.65 2.93 -3.29
CA LYS A 287 20.18 1.54 -3.32
C LYS A 287 20.89 0.75 -2.20
N PRO A 288 20.14 0.06 -1.32
CA PRO A 288 20.75 -0.67 -0.22
C PRO A 288 21.65 -1.77 -0.78
N ASP A 289 22.79 -1.99 -0.13
CA ASP A 289 23.62 -3.16 -0.44
C ASP A 289 22.80 -4.41 -0.09
N ILE A 290 22.46 -5.18 -1.13
CA ILE A 290 21.63 -6.37 -0.97
C ILE A 290 22.50 -7.54 -0.49
N ASP A 291 23.84 -7.41 -0.36
CA ASP A 291 24.78 -8.53 -0.22
C ASP A 291 24.23 -9.71 0.59
N ILE A 292 23.81 -10.70 -0.20
CA ILE A 292 23.04 -11.89 0.13
C ILE A 292 23.92 -13.12 -0.04
N ARG A 293 25.25 -12.96 0.04
CA ARG A 293 26.15 -14.09 0.19
C ARG A 293 25.57 -15.01 1.29
N PRO A 294 25.26 -16.28 0.99
CA PRO A 294 25.12 -17.26 2.04
C PRO A 294 26.39 -17.18 2.89
N LEU A 295 26.27 -17.21 4.22
CA LEU A 295 27.40 -17.64 5.03
C LEU A 295 27.84 -18.96 4.39
N SER A 296 29.03 -18.95 3.80
CA SER A 296 29.63 -20.13 3.20
C SER A 296 29.49 -21.29 4.19
N GLU A 297 29.03 -22.42 3.69
CA GLU A 297 28.89 -23.72 4.34
C GLU A 297 29.91 -23.98 5.48
N GLN A 298 29.65 -23.49 6.68
CA GLN A 298 30.51 -23.74 7.87
C GLN A 298 29.77 -24.36 9.05
N TRP A 299 28.51 -24.79 8.88
CA TRP A 299 27.76 -25.45 9.96
C TRP A 299 27.13 -26.79 9.56
N LYS A 300 27.86 -27.60 8.78
CA LYS A 300 27.56 -29.05 8.72
C LYS A 300 28.30 -29.88 9.77
N ASP A 301 29.23 -29.28 10.51
CA ASP A 301 29.91 -29.96 11.62
C ASP A 301 29.71 -29.19 12.92
N LYS A 302 28.54 -29.37 13.54
CA LYS A 302 28.23 -29.24 14.99
C LYS A 302 26.71 -29.13 15.20
N ILE A 303 26.04 -30.27 15.22
CA ILE A 303 25.06 -30.75 16.23
C ILE A 303 25.05 -32.27 16.10
#